data_AF-A0A6V7I3R7-F1
#
_entry.id   AF-A0A6V7I3R7-F1
#
_cell.length_a   1.000
_cell.length_b   1.000
_cell.length_c   1.000
_cell.angle_alpha   90.00
_cell.angle_beta   90.00
_cell.angle_gamma   90.00
#
_symmetry.space_group_name_H-M   'P 1'
#
loop_
_entity.id
_entity.type
_entity.pdbx_description
1 polymer ?
#
loop_
_entity_poly.entity_id
_entity_poly.type
_entity_poly.pdbx_seq_one_letter_code
_entity_poly.pdbx_strand_id
1 'polypeptide(L)' 'MGEKRIGNQIRLILKHYQQKNPVGLPGDFVPDPKDVPDVKQNIMMNDMHFTKIKVYGLSNFRIVEINVELAKMQ' A
#
# COMPACT_ATOMS: atom_id res chain seq x y z
N MET A 1 22.15 -16.08 -6.13
CA MET A 1 22.16 -14.62 -5.84
C MET A 1 20.78 -14.05 -5.47
N GLY A 2 19.66 -14.73 -5.77
CA GLY A 2 18.29 -14.28 -5.42
C GLY A 2 17.94 -14.32 -3.93
N GLU A 3 18.32 -15.38 -3.21
CA GLU A 3 18.01 -15.53 -1.77
C GLU A 3 18.55 -14.40 -0.89
N LYS A 4 19.79 -13.93 -1.16
CA LYS A 4 20.37 -12.78 -0.46
C LYS A 4 19.58 -11.49 -0.66
N ARG A 5 18.88 -11.32 -1.80
CA ARG A 5 18.03 -10.14 -2.06
C ARG A 5 16.74 -10.20 -1.27
N ILE A 6 16.08 -11.35 -1.22
CA ILE A 6 14.84 -11.56 -0.45
C ILE A 6 15.08 -11.37 1.05
N GLY A 7 16.15 -11.98 1.59
CA GLY A 7 16.50 -11.82 3.00
C GLY A 7 16.76 -10.36 3.39
N ASN A 8 17.39 -9.59 2.50
CA ASN A 8 17.62 -8.16 2.72
C ASN A 8 16.32 -7.35 2.70
N GLN A 9 15.38 -7.65 1.79
CA GLN A 9 14.08 -6.98 1.73
C GLN A 9 13.23 -7.25 2.97
N ILE A 10 13.17 -8.52 3.42
CA ILE A 10 12.47 -8.88 4.66
C ILE A 10 13.08 -8.12 5.84
N ARG A 11 14.41 -8.05 5.93
CA ARG A 11 15.10 -7.33 7.01
C ARG A 11 14.82 -5.82 7.00
N LEU A 12 14.67 -5.21 5.83
CA LEU A 12 14.28 -3.80 5.70
C LEU A 12 12.84 -3.55 6.20
N ILE A 13 11.91 -4.44 5.83
CA ILE A 13 10.53 -4.39 6.32
C ILE A 13 10.52 -4.55 7.83
N LEU A 14 11.14 -5.60 8.37
CA LEU A 14 11.20 -5.83 9.82
C LEU A 14 11.80 -4.64 10.57
N LYS A 15 12.89 -4.05 10.06
CA LYS A 15 13.51 -2.87 10.69
C LYS A 15 12.60 -1.64 10.69
N HIS A 16 11.84 -1.43 9.62
CA HIS A 16 10.86 -0.34 9.52
C HIS A 16 9.75 -0.49 10.56
N TYR A 17 9.21 -1.69 10.69
CA TYR A 17 8.11 -1.99 11.62
C TYR A 17 8.51 -2.11 13.10
N GLN A 18 9.82 -2.08 13.42
CA GLN A 18 10.30 -1.96 14.80
C GLN A 18 10.13 -0.56 15.41
N GLN A 19 9.82 0.46 14.60
CA GLN A 19 9.57 1.81 15.09
C GLN A 19 8.35 1.83 16.02
N LYS A 20 8.30 2.75 16.99
CA LYS A 20 7.15 2.89 17.91
C LYS A 20 5.83 3.13 17.19
N ASN A 21 5.88 3.74 16.00
CA ASN A 21 4.72 4.08 15.22
C ASN A 21 5.05 4.05 13.71
N PRO A 22 5.19 2.86 13.10
CA PRO A 22 5.61 2.73 11.71
C PRO A 22 4.47 3.17 10.78
N VAL A 23 4.80 4.04 9.84
CA VAL A 23 3.90 4.54 8.81
C VAL A 23 4.43 4.13 7.45
N GLY A 24 3.54 3.70 6.57
CA GLY A 24 3.86 3.35 5.20
C GLY A 24 4.80 2.14 5.05
N LEU A 25 5.43 2.04 3.88
CA LEU A 25 6.42 1.01 3.56
C LEU A 25 7.86 1.58 3.62
N PRO A 26 8.88 0.72 3.83
CA PRO A 26 10.27 1.16 3.82
C PRO A 26 10.63 1.79 2.46
N GLY A 27 10.98 3.07 2.46
CA GLY A 27 11.41 3.80 1.25
C GLY A 27 10.29 4.22 0.31
N ASP A 28 9.02 4.06 0.71
CA ASP A 28 7.88 4.42 -0.13
C ASP A 28 7.44 5.87 0.11
N PHE A 29 7.10 6.56 -0.97
CA PHE A 29 6.52 7.91 -0.93
C PHE A 29 5.19 7.87 -1.67
N VAL A 30 4.10 7.85 -0.92
CA VAL A 30 2.77 7.93 -1.49
C VAL A 30 2.37 9.40 -1.57
N PRO A 31 2.16 9.98 -2.77
CA PRO A 31 1.72 11.36 -2.90
C PRO A 31 0.34 11.53 -2.27
N ASP A 32 0.17 12.65 -1.59
CA ASP A 32 -1.04 13.00 -0.87
C ASP A 32 -1.35 14.50 -1.11
N PRO A 33 -2.48 14.85 -1.74
CA PRO A 33 -3.54 13.95 -2.22
C PRO A 33 -3.13 13.12 -3.45
N LYS A 34 -3.79 11.97 -3.60
CA LYS A 34 -3.69 11.12 -4.79
C LYS A 34 -4.95 11.24 -5.65
N ASP A 35 -4.78 11.50 -6.94
CA ASP A 35 -5.89 11.49 -7.89
C ASP A 35 -6.37 10.04 -8.15
N VAL A 36 -7.69 9.87 -8.15
CA VAL A 36 -8.34 8.60 -8.48
C VAL A 36 -8.95 8.69 -9.87
N PRO A 37 -8.80 7.64 -10.71
CA PRO A 37 -9.43 7.59 -12.03
C PRO A 37 -10.94 7.81 -11.96
N ASP A 38 -11.52 8.40 -13.01
CA ASP A 38 -12.96 8.59 -13.09
C ASP A 38 -13.70 7.24 -12.93
N VAL A 39 -14.65 7.19 -12.01
CA VAL A 39 -15.41 5.99 -11.67
C VAL A 39 -16.83 6.14 -12.19
N LYS A 40 -17.30 5.14 -12.96
CA LYS A 40 -18.70 4.99 -13.31
C LYS A 40 -19.28 3.79 -12.55
N GLN A 41 -20.34 4.02 -11.81
CA GLN A 41 -20.98 3.02 -10.95
C GLN A 41 -22.50 3.14 -11.09
N ASN A 42 -23.18 2.01 -11.28
CA ASN A 42 -24.63 1.97 -11.25
C ASN A 42 -25.08 1.62 -9.82
N ILE A 43 -25.77 2.55 -9.15
CA ILE A 43 -26.28 2.34 -7.79
C ILE A 43 -27.78 2.62 -7.80
N MET A 44 -28.56 1.65 -7.30
CA MET A 44 -30.02 1.75 -7.17
C MET A 44 -30.71 2.25 -8.45
N MET A 45 -30.40 1.61 -9.59
CA MET A 45 -31.01 1.89 -10.90
C MET A 45 -30.62 3.24 -11.54
N ASN A 46 -29.66 3.97 -10.95
CA ASN A 46 -29.12 5.21 -11.50
C ASN A 46 -27.62 5.09 -11.79
N ASP A 47 -27.20 5.64 -12.94
CA ASP A 47 -25.79 5.77 -13.29
C ASP A 47 -25.17 6.99 -12.60
N MET A 48 -24.13 6.75 -11.80
CA MET A 48 -23.33 7.80 -11.18
C MET A 48 -21.93 7.84 -11.78
N HIS A 49 -21.51 9.06 -12.14
CA HIS A 49 -20.18 9.35 -12.67
C HIS A 49 -19.42 10.21 -11.64
N PHE A 50 -18.40 9.63 -11.04
CA PHE A 50 -17.51 10.33 -10.12
C PHE A 50 -16.25 10.73 -10.87
N THR A 51 -15.97 12.04 -10.93
CA THR A 51 -14.81 12.58 -11.65
C THR A 51 -13.96 13.46 -10.73
N LYS A 52 -12.66 13.57 -11.03
CA LYS A 52 -11.71 14.41 -10.27
C LYS A 52 -11.67 14.08 -8.78
N ILE A 53 -11.82 12.80 -8.43
CA ILE A 53 -11.76 12.33 -7.05
C ILE A 53 -10.32 12.45 -6.55
N LYS A 54 -10.16 13.00 -5.34
CA LYS A 54 -8.88 13.09 -4.63
C LYS A 54 -8.98 12.32 -3.33
N VAL A 55 -8.00 11.44 -3.09
CA VAL A 55 -7.88 10.69 -1.84
C VAL A 55 -6.78 11.30 -0.99
N TYR A 56 -7.12 11.50 0.28
CA TYR A 56 -6.25 12.09 1.28
C TYR A 56 -5.87 11.07 2.35
N GLY A 57 -4.76 11.29 3.04
CA GLY A 57 -4.32 10.47 4.16
C GLY A 57 -3.57 9.19 3.78
N LEU A 58 -3.40 8.94 2.48
CA LEU A 58 -2.59 7.82 1.99
C LEU A 58 -1.11 7.99 2.32
N SER A 59 -0.62 9.20 2.62
CA SER A 59 0.73 9.40 3.15
C SER A 59 0.93 8.78 4.55
N ASN A 60 -0.16 8.48 5.27
CA ASN A 60 -0.14 8.05 6.67
C ASN A 60 -0.69 6.63 6.89
N PHE A 61 -0.73 5.79 5.84
CA PHE A 61 -1.24 4.43 5.97
C PHE A 61 -0.39 3.57 6.92
N ARG A 62 -1.01 2.54 7.51
CA ARG A 62 -0.33 1.59 8.39
C ARG A 62 -0.65 0.17 7.95
N ILE A 63 0.33 -0.70 8.04
CA ILE A 63 0.11 -2.13 7.80
C ILE A 63 -0.30 -2.78 9.11
N VAL A 64 -1.46 -3.42 9.10
CA VAL A 64 -2.00 -4.17 10.25
C VAL A 64 -1.44 -5.58 10.28
N GLU A 65 -1.31 -6.22 9.12
CA GLU A 65 -0.88 -7.60 9.00
C GLU A 65 -0.18 -7.83 7.65
N ILE A 66 0.84 -8.72 7.65
CA ILE A 66 1.49 -9.21 6.44
C ILE A 66 1.47 -10.73 6.49
N ASN A 67 0.85 -11.35 5.49
CA ASN A 67 0.87 -12.78 5.29
C ASN A 67 1.94 -13.15 4.27
N VAL A 68 2.93 -13.94 4.69
CA VAL A 68 4.06 -14.37 3.84
C VAL A 68 4.10 -15.88 3.78
N GLU A 69 4.02 -16.43 2.57
CA GLU A 69 4.17 -17.86 2.33
C GLU A 69 5.53 -18.14 1.69
N LEU A 70 6.54 -18.32 2.53
CA LEU A 70 7.95 -18.48 2.12
C LEU A 70 8.14 -19.68 1.18
N ALA A 71 7.33 -20.73 1.32
CA ALA A 71 7.38 -21.90 0.45
C ALA A 71 7.03 -21.60 -1.03
N LYS A 72 6.35 -20.48 -1.31
CA LYS A 72 5.99 -20.02 -2.67
C LYS A 72 6.93 -18.95 -3.23
N MET A 73 7.92 -18.51 -2.46
CA MET A 73 8.91 -17.52 -2.91
C MET A 73 10.08 -18.25 -3.59
N GLN A 74 9.86 -18.75 -4.81
CA GLN A 74 10.89 -19.36 -5.67
C GLN A 74 11.82 -18.33 -6.31
#